data_AF-X1LMG8-F1
#
_entry.id   AF-X1LMG8-F1
#
_cell.length_a   1.000
_cell.length_b   1.000
_cell.length_c   1.000
_cell.angle_alpha   90.00
_cell.angle_beta   90.00
_cell.angle_gamma   90.00
#
_symmetry.space_group_name_H-M   'P 1'
#
loop_
_entity.id
_entity.type
_entity.pdbx_description
1 polymer ?
#
loop_
_entity_poly.entity_id
_entity_poly.type
_entity_poly.pdbx_seq_one_letter_code
_entity_poly.pdbx_strand_id
1 'polypeptide(L)'
;MGTVTEVYDYLRLLFARVGHPHCPKCGREITTQTVQQIVDAVQRLPEKSRIMILAPLIRDRKGEYQLVFDDLRKAGYVRVRVDGHIYDLSEEFQLDKNKKHSIETVVDRLVIGQSGGQSRIADSVETALKLGAGVVLVSIVGGEELLFSEHFASYEVLPEEKIPYLVN
;
A
#
# COMPACT_ATOMS: atom_id res chain seq x y z
N MET A 1 -34.40 9.17 35.96
CA MET A 1 -33.16 9.70 35.36
C MET A 1 -32.15 8.57 35.37
N GLY A 2 -32.18 7.72 34.36
CA GLY A 2 -31.46 6.44 34.28
C GLY A 2 -31.76 5.87 32.91
N THR A 3 -31.45 6.67 31.90
CA THR A 3 -31.98 6.54 30.55
C THR A 3 -30.85 6.07 29.67
N VAL A 4 -31.02 4.93 29.00
CA VAL A 4 -30.49 4.43 27.69
C VAL A 4 -29.06 4.81 27.24
N THR A 5 -28.52 5.98 27.55
CA THR A 5 -27.21 6.50 27.16
C THR A 5 -26.04 5.75 27.81
N GLU A 6 -26.16 5.29 29.04
CA GLU A 6 -25.04 4.61 29.73
C GLU A 6 -24.72 3.24 29.12
N VAL A 7 -25.75 2.49 28.71
CA VAL A 7 -25.58 1.18 28.05
C VAL A 7 -24.81 1.32 26.74
N TYR A 8 -25.06 2.39 25.98
CA TYR A 8 -24.32 2.68 24.75
C TYR A 8 -22.84 2.96 25.02
N ASP A 9 -22.52 3.68 26.10
CA ASP A 9 -21.14 3.97 26.48
C ASP A 9 -20.39 2.70 26.93
N TYR A 10 -21.04 1.82 27.69
CA TYR A 10 -20.45 0.52 28.06
C TYR A 10 -20.25 -0.38 26.84
N LEU A 11 -21.21 -0.43 25.91
CA LEU A 11 -21.06 -1.19 24.67
C LEU A 11 -19.92 -0.63 23.81
N ARG A 12 -19.79 0.70 23.70
CA ARG A 12 -18.69 1.32 22.95
C ARG A 12 -17.33 0.95 23.54
N LEU A 13 -17.19 0.95 24.87
CA LEU A 13 -15.96 0.53 25.55
C LEU A 13 -15.68 -0.97 25.37
N LEU A 14 -16.71 -1.81 25.38
CA LEU A 14 -16.59 -3.24 25.12
C LEU A 14 -16.10 -3.49 23.69
N PHE A 15 -16.77 -2.96 22.67
CA PHE A 15 -16.39 -3.13 21.27
C PHE A 15 -15.04 -2.48 20.93
N ALA A 16 -14.66 -1.37 21.59
CA ALA A 16 -13.33 -0.79 21.42
C ALA A 16 -12.21 -1.67 21.98
N ARG A 17 -12.50 -2.57 22.93
CA ARG A 17 -11.49 -3.38 23.63
C ARG A 17 -11.43 -4.83 23.17
N VAL A 18 -12.56 -5.43 22.80
CA VAL A 18 -12.65 -6.83 22.35
C VAL A 18 -13.28 -6.99 20.95
N GLY A 19 -13.62 -5.89 20.29
CA GLY A 19 -14.16 -5.94 18.94
C GLY A 19 -13.06 -6.31 17.93
N HIS A 20 -13.35 -7.31 17.11
CA HIS A 20 -12.56 -7.63 15.93
C HIS A 20 -13.12 -6.82 14.76
N PRO A 21 -12.41 -5.80 14.27
CA PRO A 21 -12.92 -5.00 13.16
C PRO A 21 -12.97 -5.87 11.91
N HIS A 22 -14.12 -5.93 11.23
CA HIS A 22 -14.25 -6.63 9.95
C HIS A 22 -14.46 -5.63 8.83
N CYS A 23 -13.92 -5.93 7.65
CA CYS A 23 -14.17 -5.13 6.46
C CYS A 23 -15.66 -5.21 6.10
N PRO A 24 -16.38 -4.08 5.97
CA PRO A 24 -17.81 -4.08 5.67
C PRO A 24 -18.12 -4.58 4.25
N LYS A 25 -17.14 -4.63 3.34
CA LYS A 25 -17.31 -5.14 1.97
C LYS A 25 -17.12 -6.65 1.87
N CYS A 26 -16.06 -7.20 2.49
CA CYS A 26 -15.67 -8.60 2.30
C CYS A 26 -15.79 -9.48 3.56
N GLY A 27 -16.11 -8.90 4.72
CA GLY A 27 -16.29 -9.63 5.99
C GLY A 27 -14.99 -10.15 6.63
N ARG A 28 -13.83 -9.97 5.99
CA ARG A 28 -12.53 -10.39 6.56
C ARG A 28 -12.15 -9.50 7.73
N GLU A 29 -11.53 -10.10 8.74
CA GLU A 29 -10.98 -9.38 9.88
C GLU A 29 -9.87 -8.42 9.43
N ILE A 30 -9.92 -7.19 9.90
CA ILE A 30 -8.91 -6.16 9.70
C ILE A 30 -7.84 -6.40 10.76
N THR A 31 -6.76 -7.05 10.36
CA THR A 31 -5.60 -7.28 11.22
C THR A 31 -4.44 -6.39 10.78
N THR A 32 -3.69 -5.90 11.75
CA THR A 32 -2.35 -5.34 11.50
C THR A 32 -1.44 -6.46 11.06
N GLN A 33 -0.65 -6.26 10.01
CA GLN A 33 0.33 -7.25 9.57
C GLN A 33 1.71 -6.85 10.08
N THR A 34 2.43 -7.79 10.69
CA THR A 34 3.83 -7.57 11.04
C THR A 34 4.69 -7.61 9.79
N VAL A 35 5.86 -6.95 9.82
CA VAL A 35 6.85 -7.04 8.73
C VAL A 35 7.11 -8.50 8.33
N GLN A 36 7.26 -9.39 9.31
CA GLN A 36 7.47 -10.82 9.04
C GLN A 36 6.32 -11.45 8.27
N GLN A 37 5.06 -11.17 8.64
CA GLN A 37 3.90 -11.69 7.94
C GLN A 37 3.82 -11.20 6.49
N ILE A 38 4.21 -9.94 6.25
CA ILE A 38 4.28 -9.36 4.90
C ILE A 38 5.38 -10.05 4.09
N VAL A 39 6.57 -10.22 4.68
CA VAL A 39 7.69 -10.93 4.04
C VAL A 39 7.31 -12.36 3.69
N ASP A 40 6.67 -13.09 4.61
CA ASP A 40 6.20 -14.45 4.39
C ASP A 40 5.15 -14.51 3.27
N ALA A 41 4.24 -13.53 3.21
CA ALA A 41 3.25 -13.44 2.13
C ALA A 41 3.91 -13.19 0.76
N VAL A 42 4.89 -12.29 0.68
CA VAL A 42 5.64 -12.01 -0.54
C VAL A 42 6.44 -13.22 -1.00
N GLN A 43 6.97 -14.03 -0.07
CA GLN A 43 7.70 -15.26 -0.41
C GLN A 43 6.81 -16.38 -0.95
N ARG A 44 5.51 -16.37 -0.65
CA ARG A 44 4.54 -17.37 -1.17
C ARG A 44 4.16 -17.12 -2.63
N LEU A 45 4.61 -16.00 -3.21
CA LEU A 45 4.43 -15.74 -4.62
C LEU A 45 5.13 -16.82 -5.48
N PRO A 46 4.65 -17.08 -6.70
CA PRO A 46 5.26 -18.10 -7.56
C PRO A 46 6.75 -17.86 -7.77
N GLU A 47 7.55 -18.92 -7.77
CA GLU A 47 8.99 -18.82 -8.05
C GLU A 47 9.26 -18.13 -9.39
N LYS A 48 10.37 -17.39 -9.47
CA LYS A 48 10.79 -16.60 -10.64
C LYS A 48 9.88 -15.41 -10.97
N SER A 49 8.86 -15.12 -10.15
CA SER A 49 8.07 -13.90 -10.29
C SER A 49 8.95 -12.67 -10.10
N ARG A 50 8.85 -11.72 -11.03
CA ARG A 50 9.51 -10.42 -10.91
C ARG A 50 8.56 -9.49 -10.17
N ILE A 51 9.03 -8.93 -9.06
CA ILE A 51 8.23 -8.05 -8.21
C ILE A 51 8.92 -6.70 -8.02
N MET A 52 8.11 -5.69 -7.76
CA MET A 52 8.55 -4.36 -7.37
C MET A 52 7.93 -4.03 -6.02
N ILE A 53 8.78 -3.67 -5.05
CA ILE A 53 8.33 -3.19 -3.74
C ILE A 53 8.24 -1.67 -3.85
N LEU A 54 7.05 -1.15 -3.59
CA LEU A 54 6.67 0.24 -3.81
C LEU A 54 6.23 0.87 -2.48
N ALA A 55 6.71 2.08 -2.23
CA ALA A 55 6.27 2.91 -1.11
C ALA A 55 5.25 3.95 -1.61
N PRO A 56 3.96 3.82 -1.25
CA PRO A 56 2.92 4.75 -1.65
C PRO A 56 3.00 6.06 -0.85
N LEU A 57 3.36 7.16 -1.51
CA LEU A 57 3.49 8.47 -0.85
C LEU A 57 2.22 9.29 -0.99
N ILE A 58 1.60 9.24 -2.16
CA ILE A 58 0.38 9.97 -2.49
C ILE A 58 -0.58 9.02 -3.21
N ARG A 59 -1.86 9.08 -2.87
CA ARG A 59 -2.92 8.25 -3.46
C ARG A 59 -4.16 9.08 -3.74
N ASP A 60 -4.53 9.18 -5.01
CA ASP A 60 -5.76 9.85 -5.48
C ASP A 60 -5.97 11.27 -4.96
N ARG A 61 -4.89 12.04 -4.78
CA ARG A 61 -4.95 13.42 -4.29
C ARG A 61 -4.56 14.42 -5.37
N LYS A 62 -5.13 15.62 -5.28
CA LYS A 62 -4.84 16.71 -6.21
C LYS A 62 -3.64 17.52 -5.77
N GLY A 63 -2.72 17.82 -6.70
CA GLY A 63 -1.54 18.64 -6.43
C GLY A 63 -0.38 18.38 -7.37
N GLU A 64 0.63 19.23 -7.31
CA GLU A 64 1.81 19.16 -8.18
C GLU A 64 2.96 18.34 -7.58
N TYR A 65 3.00 18.23 -6.26
CA TYR A 65 3.91 17.36 -5.48
C TYR A 65 5.42 17.47 -5.77
N GLN A 66 5.89 18.62 -6.26
CA GLN A 66 7.32 18.88 -6.53
C GLN A 66 8.24 18.55 -5.34
N LEU A 67 7.85 18.96 -4.13
CA LEU A 67 8.60 18.68 -2.91
C LEU A 67 8.81 17.18 -2.67
N VAL A 68 7.82 16.35 -3.03
CA VAL A 68 7.92 14.89 -2.87
C VAL A 68 8.99 14.32 -3.80
N PHE A 69 9.04 14.76 -5.05
CA PHE A 69 10.09 14.33 -5.98
C PHE A 69 11.48 14.80 -5.53
N ASP A 70 11.60 16.04 -5.04
CA ASP A 70 12.85 16.59 -4.53
C ASP A 70 13.37 15.80 -3.30
N ASP A 71 12.49 15.47 -2.36
CA ASP A 71 12.84 14.71 -1.17
C ASP A 71 13.27 13.28 -1.53
N LEU A 72 12.63 12.67 -2.53
CA LEU A 72 13.03 11.37 -3.04
C LEU A 72 14.41 11.39 -3.72
N ARG A 73 14.70 12.43 -4.52
CA ARG A 73 16.04 12.60 -5.12
C ARG A 73 17.10 12.77 -4.03
N LYS A 74 16.84 13.59 -3.02
CA LYS A 74 17.76 13.78 -1.88
C LYS A 74 18.00 12.49 -1.08
N ALA A 75 16.97 11.66 -0.96
CA ALA A 75 17.07 10.35 -0.30
C ALA A 75 17.75 9.28 -1.19
N GLY A 76 18.11 9.60 -2.44
CA GLY A 76 18.86 8.73 -3.34
C GLY A 76 18.02 7.71 -4.10
N TYR A 77 16.70 7.88 -4.14
CA TYR A 77 15.84 7.04 -4.98
C TYR A 77 16.00 7.40 -6.45
N VAL A 78 15.92 6.38 -7.31
CA VAL A 78 16.15 6.53 -8.76
C VAL A 78 14.86 6.43 -9.57
N ARG A 79 13.86 5.67 -9.09
CA ARG A 79 12.63 5.45 -9.85
C ARG A 79 11.40 5.78 -9.02
N VAL A 80 10.41 6.34 -9.70
CA VAL A 80 9.11 6.65 -9.14
C VAL A 80 8.05 6.18 -10.11
N ARG A 81 6.93 5.71 -9.57
CA ARG A 81 5.72 5.43 -10.32
C ARG A 81 4.75 6.58 -10.11
N VAL A 82 4.26 7.14 -11.20
CA VAL A 82 3.30 8.24 -11.21
C VAL A 82 2.15 7.82 -12.10
N ASP A 83 0.94 7.79 -11.53
CA ASP A 83 -0.29 7.41 -12.22
C ASP A 83 -0.17 6.06 -12.97
N GLY A 84 0.50 5.09 -12.34
CA GLY A 84 0.71 3.75 -12.89
C GLY A 84 1.92 3.61 -13.82
N HIS A 85 2.55 4.71 -14.24
CA HIS A 85 3.71 4.69 -15.13
C HIS A 85 5.02 4.90 -14.37
N ILE A 86 6.04 4.10 -14.67
CA ILE A 86 7.36 4.19 -14.03
C ILE A 86 8.24 5.16 -14.79
N TYR A 87 8.79 6.13 -14.08
CA TYR A 87 9.72 7.15 -14.58
C TYR A 87 11.03 7.14 -13.80
N ASP A 88 12.07 7.72 -14.41
CA ASP A 88 13.30 8.03 -13.71
C ASP A 88 13.15 9.35 -12.93
N LEU A 89 13.58 9.38 -11.67
CA LEU A 89 13.49 10.57 -10.82
C LEU A 89 14.37 11.74 -11.30
N SER A 90 15.32 11.48 -12.21
CA SER A 90 16.12 12.52 -12.86
C SER A 90 15.34 13.36 -13.87
N GLU A 91 14.17 12.90 -14.31
CA GLU A 91 13.30 13.65 -15.22
C GLU A 91 12.58 14.80 -14.49
N GLU A 92 12.14 15.79 -15.27
CA GLU A 92 11.28 16.87 -14.77
C GLU A 92 9.81 16.42 -14.76
N PHE A 93 9.19 16.44 -13.58
CA PHE A 93 7.78 16.13 -13.41
C PHE A 93 6.96 17.42 -13.36
N GLN A 94 5.94 17.55 -14.20
CA GLN A 94 4.97 18.66 -14.13
C GLN A 94 3.56 18.06 -14.05
N LEU A 95 3.07 17.91 -12.81
CA LEU A 95 1.73 17.40 -12.54
C LEU A 95 0.71 18.53 -12.52
N ASP A 96 -0.54 18.24 -12.92
CA ASP A 96 -1.61 19.22 -12.95
C ASP A 96 -2.24 19.33 -11.55
N LYS A 97 -2.13 20.51 -10.93
CA LYS A 97 -2.70 20.78 -9.60
C LYS A 97 -4.18 20.43 -9.44
N ASN A 98 -4.95 20.40 -10.53
CA ASN A 98 -6.39 20.15 -10.49
C ASN A 98 -6.76 18.67 -10.68
N LYS A 99 -5.82 17.84 -11.13
CA LYS A 99 -6.01 16.40 -11.35
C LYS A 99 -5.56 15.60 -10.16
N LYS A 100 -6.18 14.44 -9.97
CA LYS A 100 -5.76 13.49 -8.95
C LYS A 100 -4.56 12.71 -9.47
N HIS A 101 -3.58 12.54 -8.61
CA HIS A 101 -2.37 11.79 -8.89
C HIS A 101 -2.12 10.74 -7.80
N SER A 102 -1.47 9.66 -8.19
CA SER A 102 -0.93 8.63 -7.31
C SER A 102 0.57 8.50 -7.56
N ILE A 103 1.35 8.56 -6.48
CA ILE A 103 2.82 8.58 -6.54
C ILE A 103 3.36 7.51 -5.59
N GLU A 104 4.11 6.56 -6.14
CA GLU A 104 4.78 5.51 -5.39
C GLU A 104 6.26 5.43 -5.73
N THR A 105 7.13 5.37 -4.72
CA THR A 105 8.56 5.22 -4.95
C THR A 105 8.93 3.76 -5.12
N VAL A 106 9.76 3.45 -6.11
CA VAL A 106 10.28 2.09 -6.28
C VAL A 106 11.43 1.88 -5.31
N VAL A 107 11.20 1.09 -4.27
CA VAL A 107 12.20 0.80 -3.22
C VAL A 107 13.15 -0.29 -3.67
N ASP A 108 12.62 -1.42 -4.15
CA ASP A 108 13.45 -2.50 -4.68
C ASP A 108 12.72 -3.26 -5.81
N ARG A 109 13.51 -3.97 -6.63
CA ARG A 109 13.05 -4.85 -7.70
C ARG A 109 13.72 -6.20 -7.54
N LEU A 110 12.92 -7.23 -7.35
CA LEU A 110 13.36 -8.54 -6.90
C LEU A 110 12.79 -9.65 -7.78
N VAL A 111 13.44 -10.81 -7.75
CA VAL A 111 12.93 -12.04 -8.34
C VAL A 111 12.76 -13.06 -7.23
N ILE A 112 11.54 -13.59 -7.10
CA ILE A 112 11.22 -14.60 -6.08
C ILE A 112 11.99 -15.89 -6.34
N GLY A 113 12.50 -16.53 -5.28
CA GLY A 113 13.25 -17.79 -5.35
C GLY A 113 14.77 -17.64 -5.51
N GLN A 114 15.33 -16.43 -5.46
CA GLN A 114 16.78 -16.23 -5.40
C GLN A 114 17.33 -16.51 -3.99
N SER A 115 18.47 -17.20 -3.90
CA SER A 115 19.15 -17.51 -2.64
C SER A 115 19.48 -16.22 -1.86
N GLY A 116 19.16 -16.18 -0.56
CA GLY A 116 19.34 -14.97 0.28
C GLY A 116 18.28 -13.88 0.10
N GLY A 117 17.23 -14.13 -0.70
CA GLY A 117 16.17 -13.16 -0.97
C GLY A 117 15.37 -12.72 0.26
N GLN A 118 15.26 -13.56 1.30
CA GLN A 118 14.44 -13.26 2.48
C GLN A 118 14.88 -12.00 3.23
N SER A 119 16.18 -11.89 3.55
CA SER A 119 16.71 -10.71 4.27
C SER A 119 16.50 -9.45 3.45
N ARG A 120 16.78 -9.51 2.14
CA ARG A 120 16.63 -8.38 1.24
C ARG A 120 15.17 -7.96 1.07
N ILE A 121 14.23 -8.91 0.99
CA ILE A 121 12.79 -8.63 0.98
C ILE A 121 12.40 -7.94 2.29
N ALA A 122 12.87 -8.44 3.44
CA ALA A 122 12.57 -7.83 4.74
C ALA A 122 13.06 -6.38 4.83
N ASP A 123 14.33 -6.12 4.49
CA ASP A 123 14.92 -4.77 4.50
C ASP A 123 14.16 -3.82 3.57
N SER A 124 13.75 -4.31 2.39
CA SER A 124 12.99 -3.54 1.40
C SER A 124 11.56 -3.24 1.86
N VAL A 125 10.89 -4.24 2.46
CA VAL A 125 9.55 -4.09 3.01
C VAL A 125 9.57 -3.10 4.17
N GLU A 126 10.52 -3.20 5.09
CA GLU A 126 10.65 -2.28 6.23
C GLU A 126 10.91 -0.85 5.74
N THR A 127 11.79 -0.68 4.75
CA THR A 127 12.06 0.63 4.13
C THR A 127 10.80 1.20 3.47
N ALA A 128 10.06 0.37 2.73
CA ALA A 128 8.84 0.80 2.05
C ALA A 128 7.72 1.17 3.03
N LEU A 129 7.56 0.41 4.11
CA LEU A 129 6.59 0.70 5.17
C LEU A 129 6.93 2.02 5.88
N LYS A 130 8.22 2.27 6.19
CA LYS A 130 8.65 3.55 6.79
C LYS A 130 8.34 4.75 5.88
N LEU A 131 8.62 4.64 4.58
CA LEU A 131 8.33 5.71 3.62
C LEU A 131 6.84 5.89 3.34
N GLY A 132 6.11 4.78 3.17
CA GLY A 132 4.68 4.75 2.85
C GLY A 132 3.76 4.90 4.05
N ALA A 133 4.28 5.41 5.18
CA ALA A 133 3.54 5.62 6.43
C ALA A 133 2.75 4.36 6.87
N GLY A 134 3.46 3.24 7.01
CA GLY A 134 2.91 1.95 7.42
C GLY A 134 2.23 1.17 6.30
N VAL A 135 2.36 1.59 5.04
CA VAL A 135 1.78 0.91 3.88
C VAL A 135 2.84 0.58 2.84
N VAL A 136 2.77 -0.61 2.26
CA VAL A 136 3.63 -1.06 1.17
C VAL A 136 2.78 -1.69 0.08
N LEU A 137 3.19 -1.49 -1.17
CA LEU A 137 2.57 -2.08 -2.33
C LEU A 137 3.58 -2.98 -3.04
N VAL A 138 3.19 -4.19 -3.39
CA VAL A 138 4.02 -5.16 -4.10
C VAL A 138 3.37 -5.42 -5.45
N SER A 139 4.01 -4.92 -6.51
CA SER A 139 3.53 -5.07 -7.89
C SER A 139 4.24 -6.24 -8.56
N ILE A 140 3.47 -7.23 -9.02
CA ILE A 140 4.00 -8.37 -9.78
C ILE A 140 4.02 -7.96 -11.26
N VAL A 141 5.18 -8.08 -11.92
CA VAL A 141 5.31 -7.68 -13.34
C VAL A 141 4.41 -8.56 -14.21
N GLY A 142 3.39 -7.94 -14.81
CA GLY A 142 2.39 -8.64 -15.65
C GLY A 142 1.36 -9.44 -14.85
N GLY A 143 1.19 -9.13 -13.56
CA GLY A 143 0.22 -9.77 -12.68
C GLY A 143 -0.46 -8.77 -11.76
N GLU A 144 -0.96 -9.27 -10.63
CA GLU A 144 -1.71 -8.47 -9.65
C GLU A 144 -0.82 -7.62 -8.73
N GLU A 145 -1.43 -6.59 -8.13
CA GLU A 145 -0.80 -5.77 -7.10
C GLU A 145 -1.32 -6.14 -5.72
N LEU A 146 -0.41 -6.35 -4.78
CA LEU A 146 -0.71 -6.71 -3.41
C LEU A 146 -0.37 -5.54 -2.49
N LEU A 147 -1.36 -5.06 -1.74
CA LEU A 147 -1.19 -3.98 -0.77
C LEU A 147 -1.16 -4.56 0.64
N PHE A 148 -0.12 -4.19 1.40
CA PHE A 148 0.05 -4.58 2.79
C PHE A 148 0.13 -3.35 3.69
N SER A 149 -0.29 -3.49 4.95
CA SER A 149 -0.35 -2.38 5.91
C SER A 149 -0.03 -2.86 7.34
N GLU A 150 0.77 -2.07 8.05
CA GLU A 150 1.04 -2.22 9.48
C GLU A 150 -0.09 -1.64 10.35
N HIS A 151 -0.94 -0.78 9.77
CA HIS A 151 -2.09 -0.19 10.46
C HIS A 151 -3.35 -1.06 10.30
N PHE A 152 -4.29 -0.92 11.26
CA PHE A 152 -5.66 -1.45 11.17
C PHE A 152 -6.42 -0.75 10.03
N ALA A 153 -6.12 -1.13 8.80
CA ALA A 153 -6.77 -0.62 7.61
C ALA A 153 -7.15 -1.81 6.73
N SER A 154 -8.44 -1.95 6.41
CA SER A 154 -8.85 -2.80 5.30
C SER A 154 -8.31 -2.17 4.02
N TYR A 155 -7.57 -2.92 3.20
CA TYR A 155 -7.31 -2.47 1.84
C TYR A 155 -7.63 -3.52 0.78
N GLU A 156 -8.20 -2.97 -0.28
CA GLU A 156 -8.58 -3.55 -1.56
C GLU A 156 -7.38 -4.17 -2.27
N VAL A 157 -7.61 -5.35 -2.84
CA VAL A 157 -6.98 -5.78 -4.08
C VAL A 157 -7.42 -4.77 -5.12
N LEU A 158 -6.51 -4.07 -5.81
CA LEU A 158 -6.88 -3.32 -7.01
C LEU A 158 -7.31 -4.36 -8.05
N PRO A 159 -8.60 -4.49 -8.41
CA PRO A 159 -8.97 -5.31 -9.54
C PRO A 159 -8.77 -4.45 -10.78
N GLU A 160 -7.82 -4.84 -11.63
CA GLU A 160 -8.02 -4.57 -13.04
C GLU A 160 -9.36 -5.22 -13.45
N GLU A 161 -10.21 -4.43 -14.11
CA GLU A 161 -11.47 -4.80 -14.77
C GLU A 161 -12.72 -5.09 -13.91
N LYS A 162 -13.59 -4.08 -13.81
CA LYS A 162 -14.93 -4.12 -14.46
C LYS A 162 -15.58 -2.73 -14.42
N ILE A 163 -15.61 -2.08 -15.58
CA ILE A 163 -16.61 -1.06 -15.89
C ILE A 163 -17.88 -1.79 -16.34
N PRO A 164 -19.03 -1.63 -15.66
CA PRO A 164 -20.30 -1.75 -16.33
C PRO A 164 -21.00 -0.40 -16.27
N TYR A 165 -20.68 0.48 -17.22
CA TYR A 165 -21.68 1.44 -17.66
C TYR A 165 -22.69 0.67 -18.53
N LEU A 166 -23.92 0.60 -18.03
CA LEU A 166 -25.17 0.79 -18.79
C LEU A 166 -25.29 0.11 -20.17
N VAL A 167 -26.00 -1.02 -20.18
CA VAL A 167 -26.90 -1.47 -21.26
C VAL A 167 -28.02 -2.22 -20.53
N ASN A 168 -29.30 -1.86 -20.47
CA ASN A 168 -30.14 -0.80 -21.05
C ASN A 168 -30.93 -0.12 -19.92
#